data_AF-A0A418VFS7-F1
#
_entry.id   AF-A0A418VFS7-F1
#
_cell.length_a   1.000
_cell.length_b   1.000
_cell.length_c   1.000
_cell.angle_alpha   90.00
_cell.angle_beta   90.00
_cell.angle_gamma   90.00
#
_symmetry.space_group_name_H-M   'P 1'
#
loop_
_entity.id
_entity.type
_entity.pdbx_description
1 polymer ?
#
loop_
_entity_poly.entity_id
_entity_poly.type
_entity_poly.pdbx_seq_one_letter_code
_entity_poly.pdbx_strand_id
1 'polypeptide(L)' 'MTRHRVTVQTDHVDPVTTVIDDEGLGNLLRQLDQPGGRHLTIKGRTRAPDLIVSQAHLRTVTIEPLSED' A
#
# COMPACT_ATOMS: atom_id res chain seq x y z
N MET A 1 5.29 17.44 4.21
CA MET A 1 5.06 16.23 3.38
C MET A 1 4.11 15.37 4.17
N THR A 2 2.91 15.10 3.66
CA THR A 2 1.94 14.26 4.37
C THR A 2 2.37 12.80 4.24
N ARG A 3 2.24 12.05 5.32
CA ARG A 3 2.54 10.62 5.34
C ARG A 3 1.24 9.85 5.46
N HIS A 4 1.25 8.64 4.93
CA HIS A 4 0.12 7.75 4.97
C HIS A 4 0.56 6.38 5.45
N ARG A 5 -0.14 5.86 6.44
CA ARG A 5 -0.06 4.47 6.83
C ARG A 5 -0.95 3.68 5.87
N VAL A 6 -0.40 2.65 5.26
CA VAL A 6 -1.14 1.74 4.39
C VAL A 6 -1.09 0.36 5.00
N THR A 7 -2.27 -0.21 5.24
CA THR A 7 -2.42 -1.59 5.71
C THR A 7 -3.13 -2.39 4.62
N VAL A 8 -2.49 -3.47 4.18
CA VAL A 8 -3.05 -4.39 3.18
C VAL A 8 -3.38 -5.70 3.85
N GLN A 9 -4.61 -6.16 3.65
CA GLN A 9 -5.06 -7.48 4.06
C GLN A 9 -5.24 -8.37 2.83
N THR A 10 -4.75 -9.59 2.91
CA THR A 10 -4.92 -10.61 1.87
C THR A 10 -5.51 -11.89 2.45
N ASP A 11 -5.94 -12.81 1.59
CA ASP A 11 -6.48 -14.11 2.00
C ASP A 11 -5.49 -15.06 2.69
N HIS A 12 -4.20 -14.94 2.39
CA HIS A 12 -3.22 -15.97 2.71
C HIS A 12 -2.06 -15.51 3.59
N VAL A 13 -1.92 -14.20 3.82
CA VAL A 13 -0.89 -13.66 4.70
C VAL A 13 -1.48 -12.68 5.70
N ASP A 14 -0.83 -12.59 6.86
CA ASP A 14 -1.10 -11.58 7.87
C ASP A 14 -1.11 -10.17 7.25
N PRO A 15 -1.95 -9.26 7.78
CA PRO A 15 -2.03 -7.91 7.27
C PRO A 15 -0.68 -7.21 7.37
N VAL A 16 -0.21 -6.67 6.24
CA VAL A 16 1.06 -5.96 6.18
C VAL A 16 0.81 -4.46 6.22
N THR A 17 1.54 -3.77 7.09
CA THR A 17 1.48 -2.31 7.20
C THR A 17 2.79 -1.68 6.73
N THR A 18 2.70 -0.63 5.93
CA THR A 18 3.84 0.20 5.54
C THR A 18 3.48 1.69 5.56
N VAL A 19 4.48 2.54 5.42
CA VAL A 19 4.32 4.00 5.41
C VAL A 19 4.83 4.56 4.09
N ILE A 20 4.00 5.37 3.45
CA ILE A 20 4.28 6.03 2.18
C ILE A 20 4.02 7.54 2.27
N ASP A 21 4.57 8.30 1.34
CA ASP A 21 4.27 9.72 1.13
C ASP A 21 3.17 9.91 0.06
N ASP A 22 2.77 11.17 -0.18
CA ASP A 22 1.78 11.54 -1.20
C ASP A 22 2.09 10.99 -2.61
N GLU A 23 3.36 10.93 -3.02
CA GLU A 23 3.74 10.40 -4.34
C GLU A 23 3.56 8.88 -4.38
N GLY A 24 4.00 8.20 -3.32
CA GLY A 24 3.75 6.78 -3.12
C GLY A 24 2.25 6.44 -3.12
N LEU A 25 1.43 7.28 -2.47
CA LEU A 25 -0.02 7.12 -2.42
C LEU A 25 -0.65 7.31 -3.80
N GLY A 26 -0.25 8.35 -4.55
CA GLY A 26 -0.72 8.57 -5.91
C GLY A 26 -0.45 7.38 -6.84
N ASN A 27 0.74 6.77 -6.72
CA ASN A 27 1.09 5.56 -7.47
C ASN A 27 0.28 4.33 -7.04
N LEU A 28 -0.01 4.19 -5.74
CA LEU A 28 -0.83 3.11 -5.22
C LEU A 28 -2.28 3.19 -5.74
N LEU A 29 -2.89 4.36 -5.69
CA LEU A 29 -4.26 4.57 -6.17
C LEU A 29 -4.40 4.26 -7.67
N ARG A 30 -3.41 4.65 -8.49
CA ARG A 30 -3.38 4.30 -9.92
C ARG A 30 -3.29 2.80 -10.18
N GLN A 31 -2.55 2.06 -9.36
CA GLN A 31 -2.46 0.60 -9.47
C GLN A 31 -3.75 -0.10 -9.04
N LEU A 32 -4.45 0.43 -8.04
CA LEU A 32 -5.76 -0.07 -7.61
C LEU A 32 -6.86 0.19 -8.63
N ASP A 33 -6.78 1.32 -9.35
CA ASP A 33 -7.74 1.69 -10.40
C ASP A 33 -7.57 0.84 -11.68
N GLN A 34 -6.42 0.19 -11.89
CA GLN A 34 -6.19 -0.64 -13.08
C GLN A 34 -6.78 -2.05 -12.92
N PRO A 35 -7.89 -2.38 -13.62
CA PRO A 35 -8.43 -3.73 -13.59
C PRO A 35 -7.46 -4.73 -14.25
N GLY A 36 -7.13 -5.80 -13.53
CA GLY A 36 -6.30 -6.90 -14.04
C GLY A 36 -4.81 -6.80 -13.73
N GLY A 37 -4.38 -5.86 -12.87
CA GLY A 37 -3.04 -5.92 -12.30
C GLY A 37 -2.82 -7.25 -11.56
N ARG A 38 -1.64 -7.86 -11.74
CA ARG A 38 -1.30 -9.12 -11.06
C ARG A 38 -0.75 -8.88 -9.66
N HIS A 39 -0.08 -7.75 -9.49
CA HIS A 39 0.56 -7.35 -8.25
C HIS A 39 0.36 -5.86 -7.99
N LEU A 40 0.22 -5.53 -6.72
CA LEU A 40 0.21 -4.20 -6.17
C LEU A 40 1.56 -3.98 -5.49
N THR A 41 2.31 -3.00 -5.97
CA THR A 41 3.60 -2.61 -5.40
C THR A 41 3.41 -1.34 -4.60
N ILE A 42 3.54 -1.45 -3.29
CA ILE A 42 3.60 -0.31 -2.38
C ILE A 42 5.07 -0.06 -2.07
N LYS A 43 5.59 1.04 -2.60
CA LYS A 43 6.98 1.42 -2.36
C LYS A 43 7.12 1.97 -0.96
N GLY A 44 7.89 1.26 -0.13
CA GLY A 44 8.20 1.72 1.22
C GLY A 44 9.13 2.93 1.17
N ARG A 45 9.06 3.79 2.20
CA ARG A 45 10.11 4.79 2.42
C ARG A 45 11.45 4.11 2.71
N THR A 46 12.54 4.87 2.61
CA THR A 46 13.99 4.55 2.72
C THR A 46 14.44 3.50 3.76
N ARG A 47 13.60 3.09 4.72
CA ARG A 47 13.86 2.03 5.72
C ARG A 47 12.76 0.96 5.84
N ALA A 48 11.65 1.11 5.13
CA ALA A 48 10.59 0.13 5.03
C ALA A 48 10.77 -0.65 3.71
N PRO A 49 10.68 -1.99 3.72
CA PRO A 49 10.76 -2.77 2.49
C PRO A 49 9.62 -2.42 1.54
N ASP A 50 9.88 -2.53 0.24
CA ASP A 50 8.81 -2.54 -0.76
C ASP A 50 7.89 -3.73 -0.50
N LEU A 51 6.59 -3.48 -0.53
CA LEU A 51 5.57 -4.49 -0.35
C LEU A 51 4.96 -4.82 -1.71
N ILE A 52 5.12 -6.06 -2.16
CA ILE A 52 4.51 -6.58 -3.37
C ILE A 52 3.48 -7.63 -2.97
N VAL A 53 2.21 -7.37 -3.28
CA VAL A 53 1.09 -8.28 -2.95
C VAL A 53 0.30 -8.59 -4.20
N SER A 54 -0.18 -9.82 -4.35
CA SER A 54 -1.04 -10.15 -5.50
C SER A 54 -2.42 -9.54 -5.32
N GLN A 55 -2.89 -8.80 -6.34
CA GLN A 55 -4.23 -8.20 -6.31
C GLN A 55 -5.34 -9.26 -6.34
N ALA A 56 -5.06 -10.46 -6.85
CA ALA A 56 -6.03 -11.57 -6.87
C ALA A 56 -6.44 -12.05 -5.47
N HIS A 57 -5.60 -11.83 -4.47
CA HIS A 57 -5.86 -12.22 -3.07
C HIS A 57 -6.05 -11.01 -2.17
N LEU A 58 -6.21 -9.81 -2.75
CA LEU A 58 -6.36 -8.60 -1.98
C LEU A 58 -7.79 -8.50 -1.46
N ARG A 59 -7.94 -8.41 -0.13
CA ARG A 59 -9.22 -8.25 0.53
C ARG A 59 -9.54 -6.77 0.72
N THR A 60 -8.61 -6.07 1.37
CA THR A 60 -8.81 -4.68 1.78
C THR A 60 -7.48 -3.93 1.75
N VAL A 61 -7.50 -2.68 1.30
CA VAL A 61 -6.43 -1.70 1.52
C VAL A 61 -6.99 -0.57 2.37
N THR A 62 -6.40 -0.36 3.55
CA THR A 62 -6.73 0.76 4.43
C THR A 62 -5.63 1.80 4.32
N ILE A 63 -5.99 3.06 4.12
CA ILE A 63 -5.08 4.19 3.99
C ILE A 63 -5.47 5.24 5.02
N GLU A 64 -4.55 5.58 5.92
CA GLU A 64 -4.78 6.52 7.01
C GLU A 64 -3.70 7.61 6.97
N PRO A 65 -4.05 8.90 7.14
CA PRO A 65 -3.04 9.94 7.29
C PRO A 65 -2.26 9.70 8.59
N LEU A 66 -0.93 9.76 8.50
CA LEU A 66 -0.03 9.81 9.63
C LEU A 66 0.18 11.27 10.01
N SER A 67 -0.44 11.69 11.10
CA SER A 67 -0.05 12.93 11.78
C SER A 67 1.34 12.73 12.38
N GLU A 68 2.30 13.56 11.98
CA GLU A 68 3.54 13.71 12.74
C GLU A 68 3.18 14.56 13.97
N ASP A 69 3.21 13.95 15.17
CA ASP A 69 3.23 14.68 16.45
C ASP A 69 4.61 15.33 16.65
#